data_AF-A0A653SSW9-F1
#
_entry.id   AF-A0A653SSW9-F1
#
_cell.length_a   1.000
_cell.length_b   1.000
_cell.length_c   1.000
_cell.angle_alpha   90.00
_cell.angle_beta   90.00
_cell.angle_gamma   90.00
#
_symmetry.space_group_name_H-M   'P 1'
#
loop_
_entity.id
_entity.type
_entity.pdbx_description
1 polymer ?
#
loop_
_entity_poly.entity_id
_entity_poly.type
_entity_poly.pdbx_seq_one_letter_code
_entity_poly.pdbx_strand_id
1 'polypeptide(L)'
;MHKTYNIQGASTFFDQLLYRVQGIADPKTEVLSGYPANCSAWLTIYYHRKTDKWSFEWYDRAGYRRPMGVGSPTDCLMCEVKDRGASQQEHLQARHFLAEMGFFEA
;
A
#
# COMPACT_ATOMS: atom_id res chain seq x y z
N MET A 1 -10.27 0.79 -48.50
CA MET A 1 -9.61 -0.02 -47.43
C MET A 1 -10.59 -0.18 -46.28
N HIS A 2 -11.12 -1.38 -46.06
CA HIS A 2 -11.95 -1.71 -44.91
C HIS A 2 -11.07 -1.93 -43.68
N LYS A 3 -11.34 -1.22 -42.59
CA LYS A 3 -10.79 -1.52 -41.26
C LYS A 3 -11.92 -2.01 -40.38
N THR A 4 -11.97 -3.31 -40.17
CA THR A 4 -12.81 -3.96 -39.18
C THR A 4 -12.10 -3.87 -37.83
N TYR A 5 -12.69 -3.19 -36.86
CA TYR A 5 -12.21 -3.24 -35.49
C TYR A 5 -12.94 -4.38 -34.77
N ASN A 6 -12.22 -5.46 -34.49
CA ASN A 6 -12.68 -6.49 -33.56
C ASN A 6 -12.66 -5.88 -32.15
N ILE A 7 -13.81 -5.42 -31.66
CA ILE A 7 -14.01 -5.18 -30.23
C ILE A 7 -14.47 -6.52 -29.64
N GLN A 8 -13.50 -7.42 -29.41
CA GLN A 8 -13.71 -8.60 -28.60
C GLN A 8 -13.61 -8.20 -27.12
N GLY A 9 -14.70 -8.48 -26.39
CA GLY A 9 -14.71 -8.50 -24.93
C GLY A 9 -15.39 -7.30 -24.29
N ALA A 10 -16.72 -7.21 -24.42
CA ALA A 10 -17.51 -6.53 -23.39
C ALA A 10 -17.27 -7.27 -22.07
N SER A 11 -16.41 -6.73 -21.20
CA SER A 11 -16.25 -7.22 -19.82
C SER A 11 -17.63 -7.20 -19.19
N THR A 12 -18.17 -8.36 -18.87
CA THR A 12 -19.52 -8.44 -18.33
C THR A 12 -19.52 -7.80 -16.93
N PHE A 13 -20.66 -7.28 -16.50
CA PHE A 13 -20.84 -6.79 -15.14
C PHE A 13 -20.44 -7.85 -14.09
N PHE A 14 -20.59 -9.14 -14.43
CA PHE A 14 -20.14 -10.27 -13.64
C PHE A 14 -18.61 -10.37 -13.54
N ASP A 15 -17.85 -10.08 -14.60
CA ASP A 15 -16.38 -10.07 -14.55
C ASP A 15 -15.86 -8.94 -13.65
N GLN A 16 -16.49 -7.76 -13.70
CA GLN A 16 -16.17 -6.64 -12.81
C GLN A 16 -16.54 -6.94 -11.35
N LEU A 17 -17.67 -7.63 -11.11
CA LEU A 17 -18.06 -8.09 -9.79
C LEU A 17 -17.11 -9.16 -9.26
N LEU A 18 -16.72 -10.15 -10.07
CA LEU A 18 -15.76 -11.19 -9.68
C LEU A 18 -14.39 -10.61 -9.33
N TYR A 19 -13.89 -9.65 -10.10
CA TYR A 19 -12.65 -8.94 -9.77
C TYR A 19 -12.75 -8.17 -8.44
N ARG A 20 -13.88 -7.48 -8.21
CA ARG A 20 -14.14 -6.80 -6.93
C ARG A 20 -14.28 -7.77 -5.76
N VAL A 21 -14.91 -8.93 -5.97
CA VAL A 21 -15.09 -9.98 -4.94
C VAL A 21 -13.78 -10.69 -4.62
N GLN A 22 -12.91 -10.91 -5.60
CA GLN A 22 -11.55 -11.41 -5.35
C GLN A 22 -10.75 -10.44 -4.47
N GLY A 23 -10.91 -9.13 -4.66
CA GLY A 23 -10.33 -8.11 -3.78
C GLY A 23 -10.93 -8.08 -2.36
N ILE A 24 -12.19 -8.52 -2.19
CA ILE A 24 -12.86 -8.64 -0.88
C ILE A 24 -12.38 -9.91 -0.13
N ALA A 25 -11.84 -10.89 -0.84
CA ALA A 25 -11.48 -12.19 -0.28
C ALA A 25 -10.00 -12.35 0.09
N ASP A 26 -9.11 -11.42 -0.28
CA ASP A 26 -7.72 -11.44 0.19
C ASP A 26 -7.56 -10.58 1.44
N PRO A 27 -7.44 -11.17 2.65
CA PRO A 27 -7.22 -10.41 3.86
C PRO A 27 -5.85 -9.72 3.77
N LYS A 28 -5.87 -8.41 3.52
CA LYS A 28 -4.66 -7.58 3.56
C LYS A 28 -4.14 -7.51 5.00
N THR A 29 -2.89 -7.91 5.20
CA THR A 29 -2.20 -7.82 6.49
C THR A 29 -1.49 -6.48 6.56
N GLU A 30 -1.80 -5.65 7.55
CA GLU A 30 -1.07 -4.40 7.78
C GLU A 30 0.31 -4.70 8.35
N VAL A 31 1.36 -4.23 7.68
CA VAL A 31 2.75 -4.55 8.01
C VAL A 31 3.43 -3.35 8.66
N LEU A 32 3.43 -2.19 7.98
CA LEU A 32 3.97 -0.93 8.49
C LEU A 32 2.93 0.19 8.34
N SER A 33 2.87 1.09 9.33
CA SER A 33 2.10 2.32 9.20
C SER A 33 2.77 3.49 9.92
N GLY A 34 2.63 4.70 9.37
CA GLY A 34 3.24 5.90 9.94
C GLY A 34 3.53 6.99 8.93
N TYR A 35 4.46 7.88 9.29
CA TYR A 35 4.94 8.93 8.39
C TYR A 35 6.32 8.57 7.85
N PRO A 36 6.47 8.36 6.54
CA PRO A 36 7.78 8.12 5.94
C PRO A 36 8.67 9.36 6.02
N ALA A 37 9.98 9.19 5.87
CA ALA A 37 10.91 10.31 5.82
C ALA A 37 10.56 11.26 4.66
N ASN A 38 10.75 12.56 4.87
CA ASN A 38 10.47 13.63 3.92
C ASN A 38 9.02 13.70 3.42
N CYS A 39 8.10 12.99 4.09
CA CYS A 39 6.68 12.93 3.73
C CYS A 39 5.80 13.55 4.82
N SER A 40 4.78 14.29 4.39
CA SER A 40 3.73 14.83 5.26
C SER A 40 2.49 13.92 5.32
N ALA A 41 2.33 12.99 4.39
CA ALA A 41 1.20 12.06 4.31
C ALA A 41 1.47 10.78 5.11
N TRP A 42 0.41 10.23 5.72
CA TRP A 42 0.48 8.92 6.37
C TRP A 42 0.50 7.81 5.31
N LEU A 43 1.38 6.83 5.49
CA LEU A 43 1.47 5.64 4.65
C LEU A 43 1.09 4.41 5.46
N THR A 44 0.36 3.50 4.83
CA THR A 44 0.16 2.15 5.34
C THR A 44 0.55 1.14 4.27
N ILE A 45 1.43 0.21 4.64
CA ILE A 45 1.93 -0.86 3.78
C ILE A 45 1.23 -2.15 4.19
N TYR A 46 0.59 -2.78 3.21
CA TYR A 46 -0.07 -4.06 3.39
C TYR A 46 0.57 -5.15 2.53
N TYR A 47 0.50 -6.37 3.04
CA TYR A 47 0.83 -7.58 2.31
C TYR A 47 -0.40 -8.48 2.13
N HIS A 48 -0.57 -8.97 0.92
CA HIS A 48 -1.69 -9.79 0.47
C HIS A 48 -1.20 -11.22 0.30
N ARG A 49 -1.32 -12.04 1.35
CA ARG A 49 -0.71 -13.39 1.41
C ARG A 49 -1.27 -14.33 0.35
N LYS A 50 -2.54 -14.22 -0.05
CA LYS A 50 -3.11 -15.14 -1.06
C LYS A 50 -2.59 -14.84 -2.46
N THR A 51 -2.35 -13.56 -2.75
CA THR A 51 -1.91 -13.11 -4.07
C THR A 51 -0.42 -12.82 -4.14
N ASP A 52 0.31 -12.91 -3.03
CA ASP A 52 1.72 -12.56 -2.87
C ASP A 52 2.03 -11.14 -3.40
N LYS A 53 1.19 -10.18 -3.00
CA LYS A 53 1.27 -8.79 -3.47
C LYS A 53 1.41 -7.81 -2.33
N TRP A 54 2.01 -6.67 -2.65
CA TRP A 54 2.15 -5.53 -1.75
C TRP A 54 1.26 -4.38 -2.21
N SER A 55 0.67 -3.65 -1.27
CA SER A 55 -0.08 -2.44 -1.56
C SER A 55 0.29 -1.32 -0.60
N PHE A 56 0.37 -0.11 -1.14
CA PHE A 56 0.80 1.10 -0.44
C PHE A 56 -0.36 2.10 -0.45
N GLU A 57 -0.96 2.35 0.72
CA GLU A 57 -2.10 3.25 0.87
C GLU A 57 -1.66 4.56 1.52
N TRP A 58 -1.80 5.66 0.78
CA TRP A 58 -1.45 7.01 1.23
C TRP A 58 -2.69 7.78 1.69
N TYR A 59 -2.59 8.43 2.82
CA TYR A 59 -3.65 9.27 3.39
C TYR A 59 -3.17 10.72 3.46
N ASP A 60 -3.54 11.52 2.46
CA ASP A 60 -3.27 12.97 2.38
C ASP A 60 -4.54 13.81 2.58
N ARG A 61 -5.45 13.33 3.43
CA ARG A 61 -6.61 14.14 3.82
C ARG A 61 -6.20 15.18 4.85
N ALA A 62 -6.78 16.38 4.75
CA ALA A 62 -6.64 17.39 5.79
C ALA A 62 -7.02 16.79 7.16
N GLY A 63 -6.15 16.94 8.16
CA GLY A 63 -6.28 16.31 9.48
C GLY A 63 -5.46 15.03 9.69
N TYR A 64 -4.96 14.39 8.62
CA TYR A 64 -4.10 13.19 8.69
C TYR A 64 -2.62 13.49 8.38
N ARG A 65 -2.29 14.77 8.16
CA ARG A 65 -0.91 15.20 7.92
C ARG A 65 -0.06 15.01 9.16
N ARG A 66 1.25 14.83 8.93
CA ARG A 66 2.25 14.72 9.99
C ARG A 66 2.08 15.85 11.03
N PRO A 67 1.82 15.51 12.30
CA PRO A 67 1.65 16.51 13.35
C PRO A 67 2.90 17.37 13.50
N MET A 68 2.70 18.69 13.62
CA MET A 68 3.80 19.60 13.92
C MET A 68 4.37 19.28 15.30
N GLY A 69 5.68 19.03 15.38
CA GLY A 69 6.38 18.70 16.62
C GLY A 69 6.67 17.21 16.84
N VAL A 70 6.25 16.31 15.94
CA VAL A 70 6.63 14.89 16.00
C VAL A 70 7.78 14.62 15.03
N GLY A 71 9.01 14.59 15.57
CA GLY A 71 10.26 14.39 14.83
C GLY A 71 10.57 15.50 13.83
N SER A 72 11.77 15.46 13.26
CA SER A 72 12.15 16.26 12.09
C SER A 72 11.47 15.70 10.83
N PRO A 73 11.12 16.52 9.81
CA PRO A 73 10.62 16.03 8.53
C PRO A 73 11.47 14.94 7.88
N THR A 74 12.77 14.90 8.17
CA THR A 74 13.72 13.89 7.70
C THR A 74 13.55 12.53 8.38
N ASP A 75 12.96 12.50 9.57
CA ASP A 75 12.85 11.27 10.36
C ASP A 75 11.77 10.37 9.76
N CYS A 76 12.07 9.08 9.64
CA CYS A 76 11.08 8.06 9.31
C CYS A 76 10.34 7.63 10.58
N LEU A 77 9.05 7.93 10.66
CA LEU A 77 8.15 7.54 11.75
C LEU A 77 7.26 6.35 11.37
N MET A 78 7.71 5.51 10.44
CA MET A 78 7.02 4.27 10.08
C MET A 78 7.23 3.24 11.19
N CYS A 79 6.14 2.68 11.70
CA CYS A 79 6.15 1.70 12.79
C CYS A 79 5.68 0.32 12.30
N GLU A 80 6.23 -0.73 12.90
CA GLU A 80 5.74 -2.09 12.71
C GLU A 80 4.39 -2.30 13.39
N VAL A 81 3.45 -2.85 12.64
CA VAL A 81 2.13 -3.21 13.15
C VAL A 81 2.20 -4.63 13.70
N LYS A 82 2.13 -4.75 15.03
CA LYS A 82 2.39 -6.02 15.74
C LYS A 82 1.11 -6.82 16.02
N ASP A 83 -0.04 -6.16 16.07
CA ASP A 83 -1.34 -6.75 16.43
C ASP A 83 -2.10 -7.32 15.22
N ARG A 84 -1.58 -7.15 14.00
CA ARG A 84 -2.21 -7.62 12.75
C ARG A 84 -1.65 -8.92 12.19
N GLY A 85 -0.69 -9.53 12.89
CA GLY A 85 -0.17 -10.86 12.55
C GLY A 85 0.83 -10.87 11.38
N ALA A 86 1.44 -9.73 11.06
CA ALA A 86 2.58 -9.66 10.15
C ALA A 86 3.80 -10.39 10.76
N SER A 87 4.50 -11.15 9.93
CA SER A 87 5.72 -11.87 10.30
C SER A 87 6.93 -10.93 10.25
N GLN A 88 8.00 -11.31 10.95
CA GLN A 88 9.26 -10.56 10.93
C GLN A 88 9.84 -10.40 9.52
N GLN A 89 9.69 -11.42 8.66
CA GLN A 89 10.14 -11.34 7.25
C GLN A 89 9.35 -10.31 6.46
N GLU A 90 8.03 -10.24 6.66
CA GLU A 90 7.17 -9.23 6.02
C GLU A 90 7.58 -7.82 6.51
N HIS A 91 7.86 -7.64 7.81
CA HIS A 91 8.36 -6.35 8.32
C HIS A 91 9.70 -5.96 7.70
N LEU A 92 10.65 -6.89 7.59
CA LEU A 92 11.96 -6.64 6.96
C LEU A 92 11.81 -6.26 5.49
N GLN A 93 10.97 -6.97 4.74
CA GLN A 93 10.71 -6.68 3.33
C GLN A 93 10.03 -5.31 3.16
N ALA A 94 9.09 -4.95 4.03
CA ALA A 94 8.45 -3.64 4.00
C ALA A 94 9.43 -2.50 4.26
N ARG A 95 10.39 -2.70 5.19
CA ARG A 95 11.48 -1.73 5.43
C ARG A 95 12.40 -1.60 4.21
N HIS A 96 12.68 -2.70 3.51
CA HIS A 96 13.45 -2.66 2.27
C HIS A 96 12.77 -1.79 1.21
N PHE A 97 11.45 -1.94 1.01
CA PHE A 97 10.71 -1.09 0.07
C PHE A 97 10.77 0.40 0.46
N LEU A 98 10.69 0.73 1.76
CA LEU A 98 10.85 2.12 2.20
C LEU A 98 12.24 2.67 1.85
N ALA A 99 13.30 1.88 2.02
CA ALA A 99 14.65 2.28 1.66
C ALA A 99 14.81 2.46 0.14
N GLU A 100 14.31 1.53 -0.67
CA GLU A 100 14.34 1.61 -2.14
C GLU A 100 13.56 2.82 -2.68
N MET A 101 12.46 3.20 -2.02
CA MET A 101 11.68 4.39 -2.37
C MET A 101 12.29 5.69 -1.84
N GLY A 102 13.39 5.64 -1.10
CA GLY A 102 14.05 6.83 -0.53
C GLY A 102 13.31 7.45 0.67
N PHE A 103 12.50 6.65 1.37
CA PHE A 103 11.70 7.06 2.52
C PHE A 103 12.25 6.58 3.87
N PHE A 104 13.45 5.99 3.86
CA PHE A 104 14.21 5.61 5.05
C PHE A 104 15.39 6.58 5.21
N GLU A 105 15.83 6.82 6.45
CA GLU A 105 17.00 7.69 6.69
C GLU A 105 18.23 7.20 5.91
N ALA A 106 19.04 8.15 5.45
CA ALA A 106 20.40 7.90 4.95
C ALA A 106 21.35 7.60 6.11
#